data_AF-A0A850KDV7-F1
#
_entry.id   AF-A0A850KDV7-F1
#
_cell.length_a   1.000
_cell.length_b   1.000
_cell.length_c   1.000
_cell.angle_alpha   90.00
_cell.angle_beta   90.00
_cell.angle_gamma   90.00
#
_symmetry.space_group_name_H-M   'P 1'
#
loop_
_entity.id
_entity.type
_entity.pdbx_description
1 polymer ?
#
loop_
_entity_poly.entity_id
_entity_poly.type
_entity_poly.pdbx_seq_one_letter_code
_entity_poly.pdbx_strand_id
1 'polypeptide(L)'
;MSNLFAERLRQHLRLAVLLYLQNRPETDERRLAILRILSQAPAYTANASIIQDFLVDMGMNPSRDMVRTDLAWLDEQKLVSLNIDQGVYGAVASSRGIEAAEGKISIPGISKPADLNAIKESLLKISLSPSDLDLLNELMWLTDKALLTQCVFGHALSITNTGRDVAQGKVQIEGIKKPSADTLMRTAAQSIKGSFGER
;
A
#
# COMPACT_ATOMS: atom_id res chain seq x y z
N MET A 1 36.67 7.21 0.53
CA MET A 1 36.06 6.18 -0.36
C MET A 1 34.83 5.51 0.25
N SER A 2 34.75 5.27 1.57
CA SER A 2 33.57 4.73 2.27
C SER A 2 32.27 5.53 2.06
N ASN A 3 32.37 6.86 1.98
CA ASN A 3 31.19 7.74 1.92
C ASN A 3 30.44 7.70 0.58
N LEU A 4 31.14 7.47 -0.55
CA LEU A 4 30.50 7.42 -1.88
C LEU A 4 29.69 6.14 -2.09
N PHE A 5 30.20 5.00 -1.60
CA PHE A 5 29.47 3.73 -1.68
C PHE A 5 28.22 3.78 -0.80
N ALA A 6 28.35 4.25 0.43
CA ALA A 6 27.22 4.41 1.36
C ALA A 6 26.14 5.31 0.76
N GLU A 7 26.52 6.44 0.15
CA GLU A 7 25.56 7.34 -0.48
C GLU A 7 24.84 6.68 -1.66
N ARG A 8 25.56 6.00 -2.55
CA ARG A 8 24.93 5.24 -3.64
C ARG A 8 23.97 4.19 -3.09
N LEU A 9 24.37 3.46 -2.05
CA LEU A 9 23.52 2.44 -1.43
C LEU A 9 22.22 3.06 -0.89
N ARG A 10 22.28 4.22 -0.24
CA ARG A 10 21.08 4.96 0.20
C ARG A 10 20.17 5.35 -0.96
N GLN A 11 20.73 5.85 -2.06
CA GLN A 11 19.97 6.20 -3.27
C GLN A 11 19.24 4.99 -3.87
N HIS A 12 19.89 3.82 -3.87
CA HIS A 12 19.30 2.56 -4.29
C HIS A 12 18.23 2.06 -3.32
N LEU A 13 18.47 2.17 -2.01
CA LEU A 13 17.51 1.81 -0.96
C LEU A 13 16.22 2.62 -1.08
N ARG A 14 16.32 3.95 -1.20
CA ARG A 14 15.17 4.84 -1.40
C ARG A 14 14.34 4.45 -2.63
N LEU A 15 15.01 4.19 -3.75
CA LEU A 15 14.33 3.72 -4.96
C LEU A 15 13.64 2.37 -4.72
N ALA A 16 14.32 1.42 -4.06
CA ALA A 16 13.76 0.11 -3.78
C ALA A 16 12.50 0.17 -2.91
N VAL A 17 12.47 1.04 -1.90
CA VAL A 17 11.26 1.29 -1.09
C VAL A 17 10.11 1.81 -1.95
N LEU A 18 10.36 2.81 -2.79
CA LEU A 18 9.32 3.38 -3.67
C LEU A 18 8.79 2.33 -4.64
N LEU A 19 9.66 1.51 -5.24
CA LEU A 19 9.26 0.42 -6.13
C LEU A 19 8.47 -0.67 -5.39
N TYR A 20 8.86 -1.01 -4.15
CA TYR A 20 8.11 -1.96 -3.34
C TYR A 20 6.68 -1.48 -3.10
N LEU A 21 6.52 -0.21 -2.70
CA LEU A 21 5.19 0.36 -2.43
C LEU A 21 4.37 0.53 -3.72
N GLN A 22 5.01 0.88 -4.83
CA GLN A 22 4.31 1.02 -6.11
C GLN A 22 3.79 -0.32 -6.65
N ASN A 23 4.56 -1.40 -6.52
CA ASN A 23 4.25 -2.67 -7.19
C ASN A 23 3.25 -3.55 -6.42
N ARG A 24 2.47 -2.94 -5.52
CA ARG A 24 1.43 -3.62 -4.74
C ARG A 24 0.13 -3.64 -5.54
N PRO A 25 -0.59 -4.78 -5.64
CA PRO A 25 -1.81 -4.84 -6.44
C PRO A 25 -2.88 -3.90 -5.90
N GLU A 26 -3.46 -3.06 -6.76
CA GLU A 26 -4.42 -2.03 -6.35
C GLU A 26 -5.64 -2.62 -5.62
N THR A 27 -6.16 -3.75 -6.11
CA THR A 27 -7.29 -4.45 -5.48
C THR A 27 -6.91 -4.99 -4.09
N ASP A 28 -5.74 -5.61 -3.96
CA ASP A 28 -5.24 -6.12 -2.68
C ASP A 28 -5.00 -5.00 -1.67
N GLU A 29 -4.50 -3.84 -2.13
CA GLU A 29 -4.33 -2.64 -1.30
C GLU A 29 -5.66 -2.05 -0.87
N ARG A 30 -6.64 -1.99 -1.77
CA ARG A 30 -7.97 -1.46 -1.49
C ARG A 30 -8.71 -2.33 -0.46
N ARG A 31 -8.63 -3.66 -0.57
CA ARG A 31 -9.20 -4.59 0.43
C ARG A 31 -8.54 -4.44 1.80
N LEU A 32 -7.20 -4.29 1.84
CA LEU A 32 -6.50 -3.97 3.09
C LEU A 32 -7.01 -2.64 3.68
N ALA A 33 -7.13 -1.59 2.84
CA ALA A 33 -7.59 -0.28 3.27
C ALA A 33 -9.01 -0.32 3.84
N ILE A 34 -9.93 -1.06 3.21
CA ILE A 34 -11.28 -1.31 3.74
C ILE A 34 -11.23 -1.93 5.14
N LEU A 35 -10.43 -2.98 5.34
CA LEU A 35 -10.31 -3.64 6.64
C LEU A 35 -9.72 -2.70 7.70
N ARG A 36 -8.77 -1.84 7.33
CA ARG A 36 -8.19 -0.83 8.24
C ARG A 36 -9.16 0.29 8.59
N ILE A 37 -10.01 0.71 7.66
CA ILE A 37 -11.08 1.68 7.93
C ILE A 37 -12.03 1.06 8.96
N LEU A 38 -12.48 -0.17 8.72
CA LEU A 38 -13.38 -0.88 9.63
C LEU A 38 -12.73 -1.13 11.00
N SER A 39 -11.46 -1.51 11.08
CA SER A 39 -10.79 -1.76 12.36
C SER A 39 -10.73 -0.52 13.27
N GLN A 40 -10.76 0.68 12.69
CA GLN A 40 -10.73 1.96 13.40
C GLN A 40 -12.12 2.57 13.58
N ALA A 41 -13.14 2.05 12.89
CA ALA A 41 -14.50 2.53 12.99
C ALA A 41 -15.16 2.09 14.32
N PRO A 42 -16.04 2.90 14.91
CA PRO A 42 -16.84 2.50 16.06
C PRO A 42 -17.59 1.18 15.77
N ALA A 43 -17.56 0.25 16.72
CA ALA A 43 -18.14 -1.09 16.59
C ALA A 43 -17.67 -1.89 15.35
N TYR A 44 -16.50 -1.54 14.80
CA TYR A 44 -15.89 -2.17 13.64
C TYR A 44 -16.76 -2.17 12.38
N THR A 45 -17.63 -1.16 12.25
CA THR A 45 -18.64 -1.11 11.19
C THR A 45 -18.71 0.22 10.47
N ALA A 46 -18.95 0.17 9.16
CA ALA A 46 -19.21 1.34 8.32
C ALA A 46 -20.05 0.93 7.11
N ASN A 47 -20.74 1.90 6.51
CA ASN A 47 -21.38 1.69 5.21
C ASN A 47 -20.41 1.95 4.05
N ALA A 48 -20.73 1.43 2.87
CA ALA A 48 -19.88 1.54 1.68
C ALA A 48 -19.61 3.00 1.25
N SER A 49 -20.51 3.95 1.55
CA SER A 49 -20.28 5.37 1.23
C SER A 49 -19.17 5.96 2.10
N ILE A 50 -19.24 5.74 3.42
CA ILE A 50 -18.21 6.18 4.37
C ILE A 50 -16.87 5.54 4.03
N ILE A 51 -16.88 4.23 3.71
CA ILE A 51 -15.68 3.52 3.29
C ILE A 51 -15.09 4.16 2.02
N GLN A 52 -15.92 4.46 1.02
CA GLN A 52 -15.47 5.10 -0.21
C GLN A 52 -14.82 6.47 0.06
N ASP A 53 -15.43 7.30 0.91
CA ASP A 53 -14.90 8.63 1.24
C ASP A 53 -13.50 8.53 1.86
N PHE A 54 -13.29 7.60 2.82
CA PHE A 54 -11.97 7.39 3.40
C PHE A 54 -10.96 6.77 2.44
N LEU A 55 -11.39 5.94 1.48
CA LEU A 55 -10.50 5.46 0.42
C LEU A 55 -10.02 6.63 -0.46
N VAL A 56 -10.89 7.62 -0.72
CA VAL A 56 -10.52 8.86 -1.42
C VAL A 56 -9.52 9.69 -0.64
N ASP A 57 -9.72 9.84 0.67
CA ASP A 57 -8.77 10.54 1.55
C ASP A 57 -7.39 9.85 1.58
N MET A 58 -7.34 8.53 1.38
CA MET A 58 -6.09 7.77 1.23
C MET A 58 -5.45 7.90 -0.17
N GLY A 59 -6.06 8.65 -1.09
CA GLY A 59 -5.59 8.86 -2.46
C GLY A 59 -5.97 7.75 -3.44
N MET A 60 -6.89 6.86 -3.07
CA MET A 60 -7.51 5.91 -4.00
C MET A 60 -8.73 6.57 -4.67
N ASN A 61 -9.21 6.07 -5.81
CA ASN A 61 -10.44 6.59 -6.41
C ASN A 61 -11.32 5.47 -6.99
N PRO A 62 -11.78 4.51 -6.16
CA PRO A 62 -12.60 3.41 -6.64
C PRO A 62 -14.02 3.86 -6.98
N SER A 63 -14.62 3.22 -7.99
CA SER A 63 -16.06 3.35 -8.22
C SER A 63 -16.85 2.70 -7.08
N ARG A 64 -18.13 3.07 -6.93
CA ARG A 64 -19.02 2.43 -5.95
C ARG A 64 -19.13 0.92 -6.16
N ASP A 65 -19.15 0.49 -7.42
CA ASP A 65 -19.26 -0.93 -7.75
C ASP A 65 -17.97 -1.69 -7.39
N MET A 66 -16.79 -1.08 -7.57
CA MET A 66 -15.52 -1.67 -7.09
C MET A 66 -15.56 -1.88 -5.57
N VAL A 67 -15.98 -0.87 -4.80
CA VAL A 67 -16.09 -0.99 -3.33
C VAL A 67 -17.07 -2.11 -2.93
N ARG A 68 -18.21 -2.21 -3.60
CA ARG A 68 -19.20 -3.28 -3.36
C ARG A 68 -18.65 -4.66 -3.69
N THR A 69 -17.94 -4.80 -4.82
CA THR A 69 -17.29 -6.05 -5.22
C THR A 69 -16.26 -6.48 -4.19
N ASP A 70 -15.43 -5.57 -3.69
CA ASP A 70 -14.47 -5.90 -2.64
C ASP A 70 -15.13 -6.28 -1.33
N LEU A 71 -16.21 -5.59 -0.94
CA LEU A 71 -16.97 -5.93 0.26
C LEU A 71 -17.61 -7.33 0.15
N ALA A 72 -18.17 -7.67 -1.01
CA ALA A 72 -18.70 -9.00 -1.27
C ALA A 72 -17.60 -10.07 -1.20
N TRP A 73 -16.44 -9.81 -1.81
CA TRP A 73 -15.31 -10.73 -1.74
C TRP A 73 -14.79 -10.91 -0.30
N LEU A 74 -14.70 -9.83 0.48
CA LEU A 74 -14.28 -9.88 1.89
C LEU A 74 -15.27 -10.66 2.77
N ASP A 75 -16.57 -10.57 2.47
CA ASP A 75 -17.63 -11.36 3.10
C ASP A 75 -17.49 -12.85 2.78
N GLU A 76 -17.25 -13.20 1.52
CA GLU A 76 -16.96 -14.57 1.08
C GLU A 76 -15.72 -15.16 1.79
N GLN A 77 -14.69 -14.33 2.01
CA GLN A 77 -13.49 -14.72 2.78
C GLN A 77 -13.71 -14.76 4.30
N LYS A 78 -14.91 -14.41 4.80
CA LYS A 78 -15.28 -14.33 6.22
C LYS A 78 -14.44 -13.33 7.02
N LEU A 79 -13.98 -12.27 6.35
CA LEU A 79 -13.21 -11.17 6.96
C LEU A 79 -14.11 -10.00 7.35
N VAL A 80 -15.27 -9.90 6.70
CA VAL A 80 -16.34 -8.96 6.97
C VAL A 80 -17.65 -9.74 7.03
N SER A 81 -18.66 -9.21 7.73
CA SER A 81 -20.06 -9.58 7.57
C SER A 81 -20.78 -8.45 6.85
N LEU A 82 -21.36 -8.74 5.68
CA LEU A 82 -22.09 -7.77 4.88
C LEU A 82 -23.59 -7.79 5.21
N ASN A 83 -24.17 -6.61 5.44
CA ASN A 83 -25.61 -6.41 5.61
C ASN A 83 -26.09 -5.43 4.53
N ILE A 84 -27.10 -5.82 3.77
CA ILE A 84 -27.69 -4.98 2.74
C ILE A 84 -29.13 -4.68 3.16
N ASP A 85 -29.37 -3.44 3.58
CA ASP A 85 -30.71 -2.95 3.93
C ASP A 85 -31.08 -1.77 3.04
N GLN A 86 -32.23 -1.87 2.35
CA GLN A 86 -32.73 -0.86 1.41
C GLN A 86 -31.68 -0.37 0.38
N GLY A 87 -30.77 -1.25 -0.05
CA GLY A 87 -29.70 -0.93 -1.00
C GLY A 87 -28.48 -0.23 -0.40
N VAL A 88 -28.44 -0.03 0.91
CA VAL A 88 -27.28 0.43 1.67
C VAL A 88 -26.45 -0.77 2.11
N TYR A 89 -25.19 -0.79 1.70
CA TYR A 89 -24.23 -1.84 2.06
C TYR A 89 -23.53 -1.44 3.35
N GLY A 90 -23.85 -2.11 4.45
CA GLY A 90 -23.15 -2.04 5.73
C GLY A 90 -22.20 -3.21 5.90
N ALA A 91 -21.01 -2.96 6.41
CA ALA A 91 -19.98 -3.96 6.64
C ALA A 91 -19.55 -3.95 8.11
N VAL A 92 -19.33 -5.12 8.70
CA VAL A 92 -18.75 -5.29 10.05
C VAL A 92 -17.50 -6.16 9.93
N ALA A 93 -16.33 -5.69 10.38
CA ALA A 93 -15.13 -6.52 10.34
C ALA A 93 -15.19 -7.67 11.37
N SER A 94 -14.76 -8.86 10.97
CA SER A 94 -14.57 -10.00 11.88
C SER A 94 -13.22 -9.89 12.60
N SER A 95 -13.01 -10.67 13.66
CA SER A 95 -11.69 -10.73 14.34
C SER A 95 -10.56 -11.10 13.37
N ARG A 96 -10.82 -11.99 12.39
CA ARG A 96 -9.86 -12.35 11.35
C ARG A 96 -9.60 -11.19 10.38
N GLY A 97 -10.64 -10.41 10.06
CA GLY A 97 -10.50 -9.19 9.28
C GLY A 97 -9.60 -8.17 9.98
N ILE A 98 -9.75 -8.01 11.29
CA ILE A 98 -8.91 -7.12 12.12
C ILE A 98 -7.46 -7.63 12.16
N GLU A 99 -7.24 -8.92 12.40
CA GLU A 99 -5.88 -9.50 12.37
C GLU A 99 -5.19 -9.31 11.01
N ALA A 100 -5.95 -9.40 9.91
CA ALA A 100 -5.43 -9.13 8.57
C ALA A 100 -5.10 -7.63 8.38
N ALA A 101 -5.96 -6.74 8.86
CA ALA A 101 -5.73 -5.28 8.84
C ALA A 101 -4.45 -4.88 9.61
N GLU A 102 -4.18 -5.56 10.72
CA GLU A 102 -3.00 -5.38 11.56
C GLU A 102 -1.76 -6.10 11.02
N GLY A 103 -1.90 -6.92 9.97
CA GLY A 103 -0.80 -7.68 9.38
C GLY A 103 -0.34 -8.88 10.21
N LYS A 104 -1.12 -9.29 11.22
CA LYS A 104 -0.84 -10.49 12.05
C LYS A 104 -1.02 -11.78 11.27
N ILE A 105 -1.95 -11.80 10.32
CA ILE A 105 -2.20 -12.92 9.41
C ILE A 105 -2.05 -12.47 7.95
N SER A 106 -1.63 -13.40 7.09
CA SER A 106 -1.53 -13.16 5.64
C SER A 106 -2.69 -13.84 4.93
N ILE A 107 -3.46 -13.08 4.17
CA ILE A 107 -4.57 -13.60 3.35
C ILE A 107 -4.25 -13.36 1.87
N PRO A 108 -4.28 -14.38 0.99
CA PRO A 108 -4.14 -14.18 -0.44
C PRO A 108 -5.20 -13.19 -0.98
N GLY A 109 -4.80 -12.24 -1.83
CA GLY A 109 -5.70 -11.20 -2.34
C GLY A 109 -5.90 -10.01 -1.40
N ILE A 110 -5.12 -9.93 -0.31
CA ILE A 110 -5.02 -8.78 0.57
C ILE A 110 -3.54 -8.45 0.77
N SER A 111 -3.19 -7.19 0.54
CA SER A 111 -1.81 -6.75 0.74
C SER A 111 -1.49 -6.74 2.24
N LYS A 112 -0.25 -7.07 2.62
CA LYS A 112 0.22 -6.85 4.00
C LYS A 112 0.39 -5.34 4.28
N PRO A 113 0.11 -4.84 5.49
CA PRO A 113 0.46 -3.47 5.87
C PRO A 113 1.92 -3.16 5.53
N ALA A 114 2.16 -2.03 4.86
CA ALA A 114 3.50 -1.59 4.50
C ALA A 114 4.16 -0.88 5.70
N ASP A 115 4.46 -1.66 6.74
CA ASP A 115 5.20 -1.20 7.91
C ASP A 115 6.72 -1.41 7.72
N LEU A 116 7.51 -1.06 8.75
CA LEU A 116 8.96 -1.22 8.72
C LEU A 116 9.38 -2.66 8.42
N ASN A 117 8.70 -3.64 9.02
CA ASN A 117 9.03 -5.06 8.87
C ASN A 117 8.74 -5.55 7.47
N ALA A 118 7.58 -5.23 6.90
CA ALA A 118 7.21 -5.61 5.54
C ALA A 118 8.17 -5.00 4.50
N ILE A 119 8.59 -3.75 4.70
CA ILE A 119 9.58 -3.10 3.85
C ILE A 119 10.92 -3.83 3.99
N LYS A 120 11.40 -4.09 5.22
CA LYS A 120 12.64 -4.83 5.46
C LYS A 120 12.63 -6.22 4.82
N GLU A 121 11.56 -6.98 4.97
CA GLU A 121 11.35 -8.27 4.31
C GLU A 121 11.43 -8.15 2.78
N SER A 122 10.87 -7.09 2.19
CA SER A 122 10.94 -6.86 0.75
C SER A 122 12.36 -6.57 0.27
N LEU A 123 13.14 -5.82 1.05
CA LEU A 123 14.53 -5.46 0.75
C LEU A 123 15.45 -6.67 0.84
N LEU A 124 15.21 -7.56 1.80
CA LEU A 124 15.98 -8.81 1.93
C LEU A 124 15.88 -9.69 0.67
N LYS A 125 14.73 -9.68 -0.02
CA LYS A 125 14.52 -10.44 -1.27
C LYS A 125 15.43 -9.99 -2.42
N ILE A 126 15.91 -8.75 -2.37
CA ILE A 126 16.87 -8.19 -3.33
C ILE A 126 18.27 -8.02 -2.72
N SER A 127 18.55 -8.77 -1.65
CA SER A 127 19.84 -8.80 -0.95
C SER A 127 20.25 -7.46 -0.32
N LEU A 128 19.28 -6.60 0.02
CA LEU A 128 19.49 -5.39 0.81
C LEU A 128 19.10 -5.66 2.27
N SER A 129 20.03 -5.42 3.19
CA SER A 129 19.81 -5.60 4.64
C SER A 129 20.25 -4.36 5.42
N PRO A 130 19.52 -3.24 5.33
CA PRO A 130 19.81 -2.06 6.14
C PRO A 130 19.55 -2.36 7.63
N SER A 131 20.21 -1.60 8.51
CA SER A 131 19.82 -1.57 9.93
C SER A 131 18.44 -0.91 10.07
N ASP A 132 17.75 -1.18 11.18
CA ASP A 132 16.42 -0.57 11.41
C ASP A 132 16.52 0.95 11.52
N LEU A 133 17.57 1.45 12.16
CA LEU A 133 17.82 2.89 12.28
C LEU A 133 18.09 3.54 10.91
N ASP A 134 18.90 2.91 10.07
CA ASP A 134 19.18 3.42 8.73
C ASP A 134 17.90 3.44 7.88
N LEU A 135 17.13 2.35 7.89
CA LEU A 135 15.88 2.28 7.15
C LEU A 135 14.90 3.34 7.64
N LEU A 136 14.72 3.52 8.96
CA LEU A 136 13.87 4.57 9.51
C LEU A 136 14.30 5.97 9.09
N ASN A 137 15.61 6.27 9.10
CA ASN A 137 16.13 7.54 8.62
C ASN A 137 15.79 7.78 7.14
N GLU A 138 15.90 6.74 6.30
CA GLU A 138 15.54 6.86 4.88
C GLU A 138 14.02 7.00 4.67
N LEU A 139 13.20 6.31 5.45
CA LEU A 139 11.73 6.46 5.40
C LEU A 139 11.30 7.86 5.85
N MET A 140 11.94 8.41 6.89
CA MET A 140 11.74 9.80 7.31
C MET A 140 12.14 10.78 6.22
N TRP A 141 13.29 10.56 5.57
CA TRP A 141 13.74 11.40 4.45
C TRP A 141 12.75 11.37 3.28
N LEU A 142 12.23 10.19 2.92
CA LEU A 142 11.23 10.05 1.86
C LEU A 142 9.90 10.74 2.22
N THR A 143 9.55 10.76 3.51
CA THR A 143 8.36 11.46 4.01
C THR A 143 8.55 12.98 3.96
N ASP A 144 9.73 13.49 4.36
CA ASP A 144 10.10 14.91 4.25
C ASP A 144 10.05 15.42 2.79
N LYS A 145 10.42 14.56 1.83
CA LYS A 145 10.28 14.85 0.40
C LYS A 145 8.86 14.68 -0.16
N ALA A 146 7.87 14.43 0.69
CA ALA A 146 6.48 14.19 0.31
C ALA A 146 6.31 13.06 -0.72
N LEU A 147 7.19 12.05 -0.67
CA LEU A 147 7.13 10.86 -1.53
C LEU A 147 6.38 9.72 -0.86
N LEU A 148 6.42 9.71 0.47
CA LEU A 148 5.63 8.83 1.31
C LEU A 148 4.74 9.68 2.21
N THR A 149 3.63 9.08 2.64
CA THR A 149 2.77 9.62 3.68
C THR A 149 2.42 8.52 4.68
N GLN A 150 2.22 8.90 5.94
CA GLN A 150 1.61 8.01 6.90
C GLN A 150 0.13 7.84 6.56
N CYS A 151 -0.34 6.60 6.53
CA CYS A 151 -1.76 6.35 6.36
C CYS A 151 -2.52 6.86 7.59
N VAL A 152 -3.67 7.48 7.36
CA VAL A 152 -4.54 8.06 8.42
C VAL A 152 -4.96 7.02 9.46
N PHE A 153 -5.00 5.73 9.09
CA PHE A 153 -5.51 4.64 9.91
C PHE A 153 -4.40 3.65 10.32
N GLY A 154 -3.36 4.11 11.03
CA GLY A 154 -2.31 3.28 11.62
C GLY A 154 -0.88 3.63 11.16
N HIS A 155 0.08 2.72 11.36
CA HIS A 155 1.52 2.98 11.10
C HIS A 155 2.01 2.62 9.70
N ALA A 156 1.16 2.06 8.84
CA ALA A 156 1.57 1.69 7.48
C ALA A 156 1.77 2.93 6.60
N LEU A 157 2.83 2.86 5.78
CA LEU A 157 3.20 3.90 4.83
C LEU A 157 2.44 3.74 3.52
N SER A 158 2.11 4.85 2.88
CA SER A 158 1.56 4.91 1.54
C SER A 158 2.45 5.74 0.64
N ILE A 159 2.53 5.38 -0.64
CA ILE A 159 3.27 6.14 -1.64
C ILE A 159 2.38 7.26 -2.20
N THR A 160 2.92 8.48 -2.28
CA THR A 160 2.22 9.64 -2.85
C THR A 160 2.23 9.59 -4.37
N ASN A 161 1.43 10.42 -5.04
CA ASN A 161 1.47 10.53 -6.50
C ASN A 161 2.87 10.93 -7.00
N THR A 162 3.51 11.88 -6.33
CA THR A 162 4.90 12.27 -6.61
C THR A 162 5.86 11.09 -6.41
N GLY A 163 5.70 10.32 -5.32
CA GLY A 163 6.48 9.10 -5.08
C GLY A 163 6.33 8.07 -6.22
N ARG A 164 5.11 7.86 -6.71
CA ARG A 164 4.84 6.99 -7.87
C ARG A 164 5.50 7.52 -9.14
N ASP A 165 5.41 8.82 -9.39
CA ASP A 165 6.04 9.42 -10.58
C ASP A 165 7.56 9.27 -10.56
N VAL A 166 8.19 9.35 -9.39
CA VAL A 166 9.63 9.08 -9.23
C VAL A 166 9.97 7.61 -9.50
N ALA A 167 9.19 6.69 -8.93
CA ALA A 167 9.38 5.26 -9.14
C ALA A 167 9.15 4.83 -10.60
N GLN A 168 8.27 5.53 -11.31
CA GLN A 168 8.03 5.39 -12.76
C GLN A 168 9.06 6.15 -13.63
N GLY A 169 10.00 6.86 -13.01
CA GLY A 169 11.02 7.64 -13.72
C GLY A 169 10.49 8.85 -14.49
N LYS A 170 9.25 9.28 -14.23
CA LYS A 170 8.65 10.50 -14.78
C LYS A 170 9.23 11.76 -14.14
N VAL A 171 9.53 11.67 -12.85
CA VAL A 171 10.17 12.73 -12.05
C VAL A 171 11.50 12.22 -11.52
N GLN A 172 12.50 13.09 -11.46
CA GLN A 172 13.79 12.77 -10.87
C GLN A 172 14.04 13.67 -9.66
N ILE A 173 14.42 13.06 -8.54
CA ILE A 173 14.73 13.76 -7.29
C ILE A 173 16.17 13.47 -6.92
N GLU A 174 16.90 14.52 -6.53
CA GLU A 174 18.26 14.39 -6.04
C GLU A 174 18.31 13.49 -4.79
N GLY A 175 19.27 12.56 -4.75
CA GLY A 175 19.35 11.58 -3.67
C GLY A 175 18.47 10.34 -3.88
N ILE A 176 17.82 10.18 -5.04
CA ILE A 176 17.17 8.93 -5.45
C ILE A 176 17.79 8.43 -6.75
N LYS A 177 18.11 7.15 -6.80
CA LYS A 177 18.64 6.54 -8.02
C LYS A 177 17.57 6.51 -9.11
N LYS A 178 17.94 6.83 -10.35
CA LYS A 178 17.04 6.68 -11.51
C LYS A 178 16.74 5.18 -11.76
N PRO A 179 15.45 4.79 -11.95
CA PRO A 179 15.10 3.43 -12.32
C PRO A 179 15.79 2.99 -13.62
N SER A 180 16.17 1.71 -13.70
CA SER A 180 16.72 1.15 -14.94
C SER A 180 15.63 0.94 -15.99
N ALA A 181 16.00 0.86 -17.28
CA ALA A 181 15.04 0.57 -18.35
C ALA A 181 14.28 -0.75 -18.12
N ASP A 182 14.97 -1.79 -17.64
CA ASP A 182 14.35 -3.08 -17.29
C ASP A 182 13.34 -2.92 -16.14
N THR A 183 13.68 -2.15 -15.10
CA THR A 183 12.76 -1.82 -14.00
C THR A 183 11.51 -1.12 -14.51
N LEU A 184 11.68 -0.11 -15.38
CA LEU A 184 10.56 0.63 -15.96
C LEU A 184 9.65 -0.28 -16.79
N MET A 185 10.23 -1.20 -17.58
CA MET A 185 9.44 -2.17 -18.36
C MET A 185 8.63 -3.11 -17.47
N ARG A 186 9.22 -3.64 -16.38
CA ARG A 186 8.50 -4.52 -15.44
C ARG A 186 7.36 -3.80 -14.73
N THR A 187 7.62 -2.59 -14.26
CA THR A 187 6.63 -1.76 -13.58
C THR A 187 5.50 -1.34 -14.53
N ALA A 188 5.81 -0.96 -15.77
CA ALA A 188 4.80 -0.66 -16.78
C ALA A 188 3.92 -1.87 -17.09
N ALA A 189 4.51 -3.07 -17.21
CA ALA A 189 3.75 -4.30 -17.42
C ALA A 189 2.80 -4.64 -16.26
N GLN A 190 3.19 -4.33 -15.02
CA GLN A 190 2.34 -4.49 -13.84
C GLN A 190 1.18 -3.51 -13.84
N SER A 191 1.39 -2.24 -14.19
CA SER A 191 0.31 -1.25 -14.35
C SER A 191 -0.68 -1.65 -15.44
N ILE A 192 -0.21 -2.20 -16.56
CA ILE A 192 -1.09 -2.71 -17.63
C ILE A 192 -1.94 -3.87 -17.12
N LYS A 193 -1.36 -4.83 -16.38
CA LYS A 193 -2.13 -5.92 -15.77
C LYS A 193 -3.19 -5.42 -14.80
N GLY A 194 -2.89 -4.38 -14.01
CA GLY A 194 -3.87 -3.71 -13.14
C GLY A 194 -5.01 -3.03 -13.90
N SER A 195 -4.71 -2.43 -15.06
CA SER A 195 -5.73 -1.77 -15.91
C SER A 195 -6.63 -2.75 -16.71
N PHE A 196 -6.22 -4.01 -16.85
CA PHE A 196 -6.90 -5.02 -17.68
C PHE A 196 -7.52 -6.21 -16.91
N GLY A 197 -7.48 -6.22 -15.57
CA GLY A 197 -8.28 -7.13 -14.73
C GLY A 197 -8.97 -6.32 -13.63
N GLU A 198 -10.28 -6.34 -13.45
CA GLU A 198 -11.24 -7.44 -13.52
C GLU A 198 -12.47 -7.00 -14.34
N ARG A 199 -12.74 -7.67 -15.46
CA ARG A 199 -14.05 -7.67 -16.14
C ARG A 199 -14.67 -9.05 -15.97
#